data_AF-A0A0F0GEW5-F1
#
_entry.id   AF-A0A0F0GEW5-F1
#
_cell.length_a   1.000
_cell.length_b   1.000
_cell.length_c   1.000
_cell.angle_alpha   90.00
_cell.angle_beta   90.00
_cell.angle_gamma   90.00
#
_symmetry.space_group_name_H-M   'P 1'
#
loop_
_entity.id
_entity.type
_entity.pdbx_description
1 polymer ?
#
loop_
_entity_poly.entity_id
_entity_poly.type
_entity_poly.pdbx_seq_one_letter_code
_entity_poly.pdbx_strand_id
1 'polypeptide(L)'
;EAVFAPVLRTGRPEAQTVTTALAQAYVRGVAVEWQAVFAGQGARRVDLPTYAFQRQRYWLEGGGSVGDVASIGLGAAGHPLLGASVELPDSDGVVF
;
A
#
# COMPACT_ATOMS: atom_id res chain seq x y z
N GLU A 1 23.19 -15.19 15.15
CA GLU A 1 24.52 -15.35 14.52
C GLU A 1 25.28 -14.04 14.66
N ALA A 2 26.56 -14.06 15.04
CA ALA A 2 27.37 -12.85 15.22
C ALA A 2 27.97 -12.44 13.86
N VAL A 3 27.98 -11.14 13.57
CA VAL A 3 28.54 -10.56 12.34
C VAL A 3 29.71 -9.65 12.69
N PHE A 4 30.81 -9.79 11.96
CA PHE A 4 31.99 -8.94 12.09
C PHE A 4 32.14 -8.07 10.85
N ALA A 5 32.19 -6.75 11.04
CA ALA A 5 32.34 -5.77 9.97
C ALA A 5 33.66 -5.00 10.15
N PRO A 6 34.66 -5.17 9.25
CA PRO A 6 35.93 -4.45 9.35
C PRO A 6 35.73 -2.97 9.01
N VAL A 7 36.19 -2.07 9.89
CA VAL A 7 36.06 -0.61 9.71
C VAL A 7 37.22 -0.04 8.86
N LEU A 8 38.35 -0.74 8.79
CA LEU A 8 39.52 -0.38 7.97
C LEU A 8 40.11 -1.63 7.32
N ARG A 9 40.70 -1.47 6.11
CA ARG A 9 41.37 -2.56 5.40
C ARG A 9 42.42 -2.04 4.43
N THR A 10 43.60 -2.64 4.45
CA THR A 10 44.69 -2.34 3.51
C THR A 10 44.24 -2.51 2.07
N GLY A 11 44.61 -1.55 1.22
CA GLY A 11 44.26 -1.56 -0.20
C GLY A 11 42.81 -1.16 -0.51
N ARG A 12 42.07 -0.58 0.45
CA ARG A 12 40.73 -0.04 0.23
C ARG A 12 40.61 1.39 0.73
N PRO A 13 39.84 2.26 0.04
CA PRO A 13 39.56 3.60 0.54
C PRO A 13 38.88 3.55 1.92
N GLU A 14 39.34 4.41 2.83
CA GLU A 14 38.85 4.46 4.21
C GLU A 14 37.36 4.79 4.26
N ALA A 15 36.93 5.84 3.54
CA ALA A 15 35.54 6.25 3.48
C ALA A 15 34.60 5.13 3.03
N GLN A 16 34.99 4.37 2.00
CA GLN A 16 34.20 3.24 1.49
C GLN A 16 34.15 2.10 2.51
N THR A 17 35.26 1.82 3.19
CA THR A 17 35.33 0.72 4.17
C THR A 17 34.46 1.02 5.39
N VAL A 18 34.55 2.24 5.94
CA VAL A 18 33.74 2.69 7.08
C VAL A 18 32.25 2.71 6.75
N THR A 19 31.86 3.30 5.62
CA THR A 19 30.44 3.36 5.21
C THR A 19 29.84 1.98 4.93
N THR A 20 30.64 1.05 4.39
CA THR A 20 30.22 -0.34 4.21
C THR A 20 30.01 -1.03 5.56
N ALA A 21 30.88 -0.81 6.54
CA ALA A 21 30.74 -1.39 7.88
C ALA A 21 29.48 -0.87 8.60
N LEU A 22 29.21 0.44 8.50
CA LEU A 22 27.97 1.05 9.02
C LEU A 22 26.73 0.47 8.33
N ALA A 23 26.76 0.28 7.01
CA ALA A 23 25.65 -0.34 6.28
C ALA A 23 25.40 -1.78 6.73
N GLN A 24 26.45 -2.57 6.95
CA GLN A 24 26.33 -3.94 7.48
C GLN A 24 25.70 -3.96 8.88
N ALA A 25 26.11 -3.05 9.78
CA ALA A 25 25.51 -2.94 11.10
C ALA A 25 24.02 -2.54 11.02
N TYR A 26 23.70 -1.55 10.19
CA TYR A 26 22.33 -1.05 10.02
C TYR A 26 21.38 -2.12 9.46
N VAL A 27 21.78 -2.87 8.43
CA VAL A 27 20.97 -3.98 7.87
C VAL A 27 20.77 -5.10 8.89
N ARG A 28 21.66 -5.24 9.86
CA ARG A 28 21.51 -6.20 10.98
C ARG A 28 20.71 -5.64 12.17
N GLY A 29 20.11 -4.46 12.03
CA GLY A 29 19.22 -3.86 13.02
C GLY A 29 19.91 -3.00 14.08
N VAL A 30 21.20 -2.71 13.93
CA VAL A 30 21.90 -1.77 14.82
C VAL A 30 21.43 -0.35 14.50
N ALA A 31 21.01 0.38 15.53
CA ALA A 31 20.68 1.80 15.39
C ALA A 31 21.96 2.60 15.07
N VAL A 32 21.95 3.33 13.96
CA VAL A 32 23.04 4.21 13.53
C VAL A 32 22.56 5.65 13.65
N GLU A 33 23.31 6.46 14.39
CA GLU A 33 23.06 7.90 14.51
C GLU A 33 23.54 8.65 13.26
N TRP A 34 22.73 8.64 12.20
CA TRP A 34 23.07 9.26 10.91
C TRP A 34 23.38 10.75 11.01
N GLN A 35 22.80 11.46 11.98
CA GLN A 35 23.12 12.87 12.23
C GLN A 35 24.58 13.07 12.65
N ALA A 36 25.11 12.18 13.49
CA ALA A 36 26.51 12.22 13.92
C ALA A 36 27.45 11.88 12.75
N VAL A 37 27.06 10.94 11.89
CA VAL A 37 27.84 10.55 10.70
C VAL A 37 28.00 11.73 9.72
N PHE A 38 26.97 12.57 9.58
CA PHE A 38 26.98 13.71 8.66
C PHE A 38 27.29 15.06 9.32
N ALA A 39 27.60 15.09 10.63
CA ALA A 39 27.88 16.32 11.35
C ALA A 39 29.05 17.09 10.71
N GLY A 40 28.86 18.38 10.45
CA GLY A 40 29.88 19.24 9.83
C GLY A 40 30.15 19.00 8.34
N GLN A 41 29.43 18.08 7.68
CA GLN A 41 29.62 17.74 6.26
C GLN A 41 28.71 18.53 5.30
N GLY A 42 27.86 19.42 5.80
CA GLY A 42 26.90 20.18 4.97
C GLY A 42 25.82 19.32 4.31
N ALA A 43 25.60 18.10 4.81
CA ALA A 43 24.57 17.21 4.29
C ALA A 43 23.17 17.83 4.47
N ARG A 44 22.32 17.69 3.45
CA ARG A 44 20.93 18.17 3.48
C ARG A 44 19.98 17.05 3.09
N ARG A 45 18.74 17.13 3.58
CA ARG A 45 17.66 16.28 3.08
C ARG A 45 17.33 16.68 1.64
N VAL A 46 17.10 15.67 0.81
CA VAL A 46 16.70 15.83 -0.60
C VAL A 46 15.48 14.95 -0.85
N ASP A 47 14.64 15.35 -1.81
CA ASP A 47 13.52 14.53 -2.22
C ASP A 47 14.02 13.27 -2.91
N LEU A 48 13.43 12.13 -2.52
CA LEU A 48 13.71 10.83 -3.12
C LEU A 48 12.46 10.35 -3.87
N PRO A 49 12.61 9.45 -4.85
CA PRO A 49 11.46 8.75 -5.42
C PRO A 49 10.60 8.14 -4.31
N THR A 50 9.29 8.20 -4.49
CA THR A 50 8.36 7.59 -3.54
C THR A 50 8.56 6.08 -3.49
N TYR A 51 8.20 5.48 -2.35
CA TYR A 51 8.27 4.03 -2.18
C TYR A 51 7.51 3.33 -3.32
N ALA A 52 8.16 2.36 -3.96
CA ALA A 52 7.57 1.58 -5.04
C ALA A 52 6.59 0.55 -4.46
N PHE A 53 5.40 1.01 -4.06
CA PHE A 53 4.35 0.14 -3.55
C PHE A 53 4.06 -0.99 -4.54
N GLN A 54 3.92 -2.20 -4.03
CA GLN A 54 3.45 -3.32 -4.83
C GLN A 54 2.00 -3.07 -5.23
N ARG A 55 1.77 -2.86 -6.53
CA ARG A 55 0.45 -2.50 -7.08
C ARG A 55 -0.33 -3.76 -7.37
N GLN A 56 -1.25 -4.11 -6.48
CA GLN A 56 -2.25 -5.14 -6.72
C GLN A 56 -3.64 -4.50 -6.63
N ARG A 57 -4.51 -4.86 -7.58
CA ARG A 57 -5.89 -4.38 -7.61
C ARG A 57 -6.68 -5.10 -6.53
N TYR A 58 -6.94 -4.41 -5.43
CA TYR A 58 -7.87 -4.85 -4.41
C TYR A 58 -9.19 -4.11 -4.61
N TRP A 59 -10.06 -4.68 -5.44
CA TRP A 59 -11.40 -4.16 -5.71
C TRP A 59 -12.43 -5.28 -5.59
N LEU A 60 -13.63 -4.97 -5.10
CA LEU A 60 -14.73 -5.93 -5.15
C LEU A 60 -15.13 -6.13 -6.60
N GLU A 61 -15.04 -7.37 -7.08
CA GLU A 61 -15.59 -7.74 -8.38
C GLU A 61 -17.10 -7.84 -8.20
N GLY A 62 -17.87 -7.02 -8.94
CA GLY A 62 -19.32 -7.02 -8.87
C GLY A 62 -19.86 -8.38 -9.33
N GLY A 63 -20.01 -9.31 -8.39
CA GLY A 63 -20.61 -10.63 -8.59
C GLY A 63 -22.09 -10.68 -8.25
N GLY A 64 -22.72 -9.53 -8.04
CA GLY A 64 -24.17 -9.37 -8.01
C GLY A 64 -24.57 -8.63 -9.27
N SER A 65 -25.64 -9.10 -9.93
CA SER A 65 -26.33 -8.32 -10.96
C SER A 65 -26.40 -6.86 -10.52
N VAL A 66 -25.89 -5.95 -11.35
CA VAL A 66 -26.30 -4.55 -11.27
C VAL A 66 -27.82 -4.58 -11.51
N GLY A 67 -28.60 -4.68 -10.44
CA GLY A 67 -30.04 -4.97 -10.53
C GLY A 67 -30.57 -6.15 -9.70
N ASP A 68 -29.86 -6.70 -8.70
CA ASP A 68 -30.55 -7.51 -7.67
C ASP A 68 -31.35 -6.60 -6.72
N VAL A 69 -32.46 -6.11 -7.25
CA VAL A 69 -33.41 -5.22 -6.59
C VAL A 69 -34.11 -5.93 -5.42
N ALA A 70 -34.04 -7.27 -5.35
CA ALA A 70 -34.55 -8.03 -4.21
C ALA A 70 -33.78 -7.76 -2.93
N SER A 71 -32.47 -7.46 -3.02
CA SER A 71 -31.64 -7.10 -1.87
C SER A 71 -32.08 -5.82 -1.16
N ILE A 72 -32.81 -4.94 -1.85
CA ILE A 72 -33.40 -3.70 -1.33
C ILE A 72 -34.92 -3.80 -1.13
N GLY A 73 -35.48 -5.01 -1.16
CA GLY A 73 -36.90 -5.28 -0.90
C GLY A 73 -37.84 -5.02 -2.08
N LEU A 74 -37.31 -4.85 -3.30
CA LEU A 74 -38.11 -4.69 -4.52
C LEU A 74 -38.21 -6.01 -5.28
N GLY A 75 -39.36 -6.27 -5.89
CA GLY A 75 -39.53 -7.41 -6.79
C GLY A 75 -38.84 -7.18 -8.13
N ALA A 76 -38.54 -8.26 -8.86
CA ALA A 76 -38.11 -8.15 -10.26
C ALA A 76 -39.36 -7.98 -11.16
N ALA A 77 -39.38 -6.94 -11.99
CA ALA A 77 -40.54 -6.64 -12.83
C ALA A 77 -40.69 -7.56 -14.06
N GLY A 78 -39.66 -8.34 -14.41
CA GLY A 78 -39.69 -9.27 -15.54
C GLY A 78 -39.87 -8.60 -16.91
N HIS A 79 -39.54 -7.31 -17.03
CA HIS A 79 -39.82 -6.51 -18.21
C HIS A 79 -38.53 -5.93 -18.82
N PRO A 80 -38.41 -5.81 -20.17
CA PRO A 80 -37.18 -5.35 -20.82
C PRO A 80 -36.75 -3.93 -20.46
N LEU A 81 -37.70 -3.07 -20.06
CA LEU A 81 -37.45 -1.67 -19.73
C LEU A 81 -37.68 -1.32 -18.26
N LEU A 82 -38.27 -2.23 -17.48
CA LEU A 82 -38.59 -2.00 -16.07
C LEU A 82 -37.88 -3.08 -15.26
N GLY A 83 -36.94 -2.66 -14.40
CA GLY A 83 -36.03 -3.57 -13.70
C GLY A 83 -36.55 -4.02 -12.33
N ALA A 84 -37.43 -3.24 -11.70
CA ALA A 84 -37.91 -3.47 -10.34
C ALA A 84 -39.42 -3.17 -10.24
N SER A 85 -40.08 -3.73 -9.23
CA SER A 85 -41.46 -3.41 -8.90
C SER A 85 -41.70 -3.37 -7.39
N VAL A 86 -42.70 -2.60 -6.97
CA VAL A 86 -43.20 -2.56 -5.59
C VAL A 86 -44.72 -2.48 -5.57
N GLU A 87 -45.35 -3.27 -4.71
CA GLU A 87 -46.79 -3.21 -4.46
C GLU A 87 -47.11 -2.01 -3.56
N LEU A 88 -48.11 -1.23 -3.93
CA LEU A 88 -48.59 -0.10 -3.14
C LEU A 88 -49.41 -0.62 -1.95
N PRO A 89 -49.08 -0.25 -0.70
CA PRO A 89 -49.92 -0.59 0.43
C PRO A 89 -51.30 0.07 0.26
N ASP A 90 -52.35 -0.64 0.69
CA ASP A 90 -53.75 -0.20 0.66
C ASP A 90 -54.40 -0.09 -0.74
N SER A 91 -53.74 -0.61 -1.78
CA SER A 91 -54.33 -0.74 -3.13
C SER A 91 -53.81 -1.98 -3.85
N ASP A 92 -54.55 -2.51 -4.82
CA ASP A 92 -54.07 -3.59 -5.70
C ASP A 92 -53.14 -3.07 -6.82
N GLY A 93 -52.44 -1.95 -6.58
CA GLY A 93 -51.59 -1.26 -7.56
C GLY A 93 -50.11 -1.64 -7.46
N VAL A 94 -49.39 -1.58 -8.58
CA VAL A 94 -47.94 -1.83 -8.66
C VAL A 94 -47.24 -0.63 -9.31
N VAL A 95 -46.09 -0.24 -8.76
CA VAL A 95 -45.17 0.77 -9.32
C VAL A 95 -43.90 0.08 -9.81
N PHE A 96 -43.33 0.60 -10.90
CA PHE A 96 -42.16 0.07 -11.59
C PHE A 96 -41.06 1.13 -11.75
#